data_AF-A0A238YHE6-F1
#
_entry.id   AF-A0A238YHE6-F1
#
_cell.length_a   1.000
_cell.length_b   1.000
_cell.length_c   1.000
_cell.angle_alpha   90.00
_cell.angle_beta   90.00
_cell.angle_gamma   90.00
#
_symmetry.space_group_name_H-M   'P 1'
#
loop_
_entity.id
_entity.type
_entity.pdbx_description
1 polymer ?
#
loop_
_entity_poly.entity_id
_entity_poly.type
_entity_poly.pdbx_seq_one_letter_code
_entity_poly.pdbx_strand_id
1 'polypeptide(L)'
;MDGGMPLQGELEEVDVDHLRDGNTALYLPTSIQKDYPTDSSPPPATLELANDVSRLLSSYLTNRWKDSDALFPSRSSDRITTEGVRNVVKKLATEAGVRPYLLDGSRGEPEQVTPHTLRHSVAYRMTTAEDGNELYDVRNRLRHRSITTTEQVYDHIRRR
;
A
#
# COMPACT_ATOMS: atom_id res chain seq x y z
N MET A 1 -10.24 -2.09 -12.38
CA MET A 1 -9.60 -3.33 -11.86
C MET A 1 -9.21 -3.08 -10.42
N ASP A 2 -9.69 -3.92 -9.49
CA ASP A 2 -9.79 -3.61 -8.06
C ASP A 2 -8.78 -4.41 -7.16
N GLY A 3 -7.44 -4.23 -7.32
CA GLY A 3 -6.38 -4.58 -6.30
C GLY A 3 -6.02 -3.57 -5.15
N GLY A 4 -6.55 -3.71 -3.93
CA GLY A 4 -6.36 -2.71 -2.84
C GLY A 4 -4.95 -2.72 -2.22
N MET A 5 -4.50 -1.61 -1.60
CA MET A 5 -3.13 -1.53 -1.02
C MET A 5 -3.13 -1.47 0.52
N PRO A 6 -2.50 -2.42 1.23
CA PRO A 6 -2.36 -2.37 2.69
C PRO A 6 -1.51 -1.18 3.17
N LEU A 7 -1.73 -0.71 4.39
CA LEU A 7 -0.91 0.35 5.01
C LEU A 7 0.51 -0.17 5.28
N GLN A 8 1.49 0.73 5.34
CA GLN A 8 2.89 0.36 5.60
C GLN A 8 3.08 -0.48 6.87
N GLY A 9 2.33 -0.17 7.93
CA GLY A 9 2.36 -0.94 9.18
C GLY A 9 1.44 -2.17 9.19
N GLU A 10 0.62 -2.35 8.15
CA GLU A 10 -0.11 -3.62 7.97
C GLU A 10 0.79 -4.63 7.27
N LEU A 11 1.62 -4.18 6.33
CA LEU A 11 2.57 -5.02 5.58
C LEU A 11 3.58 -5.75 6.46
N GLU A 12 3.97 -5.16 7.60
CA GLU A 12 4.84 -5.85 8.55
C GLU A 12 4.12 -7.00 9.25
N GLU A 13 2.79 -6.91 9.42
CA GLU A 13 2.03 -7.89 10.17
C GLU A 13 1.41 -9.03 9.34
N VAL A 14 1.48 -8.95 8.01
CA VAL A 14 0.91 -9.98 7.13
C VAL A 14 1.76 -11.26 7.10
N ASP A 15 1.12 -12.39 7.31
CA ASP A 15 1.68 -13.74 7.13
C ASP A 15 1.20 -14.39 5.82
N VAL A 16 1.88 -15.44 5.38
CA VAL A 16 1.55 -16.19 4.16
C VAL A 16 0.15 -16.80 4.22
N ASP A 17 -0.28 -17.25 5.41
CA ASP A 17 -1.59 -17.86 5.64
C ASP A 17 -2.77 -16.87 5.49
N HIS A 18 -2.49 -15.58 5.41
CA HIS A 18 -3.46 -14.54 5.09
C HIS A 18 -3.79 -14.49 3.58
N LEU A 19 -2.97 -15.10 2.73
CA LEU A 19 -3.28 -15.23 1.31
C LEU A 19 -4.39 -16.25 1.09
N ARG A 20 -5.33 -15.90 0.21
CA ARG A 20 -6.52 -16.68 -0.13
C ARG A 20 -6.57 -16.92 -1.64
N ASP A 21 -7.38 -17.89 -2.02
CA ASP A 21 -7.77 -18.14 -3.41
C ASP A 21 -6.58 -18.34 -4.37
N GLY A 22 -5.50 -18.96 -3.89
CA GLY A 22 -4.30 -19.16 -4.70
C GLY A 22 -3.49 -17.88 -4.92
N ASN A 23 -3.36 -17.05 -3.88
CA ASN A 23 -2.65 -15.77 -3.89
C ASN A 23 -3.33 -14.66 -4.72
N THR A 24 -4.63 -14.78 -4.98
CA THR A 24 -5.41 -13.73 -5.66
C THR A 24 -6.12 -12.80 -4.70
N ALA A 25 -6.16 -13.14 -3.41
CA ALA A 25 -6.79 -12.32 -2.39
C ALA A 25 -5.96 -12.29 -1.11
N LEU A 26 -6.03 -11.19 -0.37
CA LEU A 26 -5.35 -10.98 0.91
C LEU A 26 -6.38 -10.72 2.00
N TYR A 27 -6.44 -11.61 2.99
CA TYR A 27 -7.26 -11.45 4.18
C TYR A 27 -6.54 -10.59 5.23
N LEU A 28 -7.21 -9.53 5.70
CA LEU A 28 -6.73 -8.63 6.74
C LEU A 28 -7.63 -8.79 7.98
N PRO A 29 -7.16 -9.47 9.03
CA PRO A 29 -7.88 -9.53 10.30
C PRO A 29 -7.89 -8.15 10.97
N THR A 30 -8.87 -7.93 11.84
CA THR A 30 -9.00 -6.68 12.61
C THR A 30 -7.74 -6.34 13.38
N SER A 31 -7.01 -7.34 13.91
CA SER A 31 -5.79 -7.14 14.71
C SER A 31 -4.62 -6.53 13.93
N ILE A 32 -4.58 -6.70 12.61
CA ILE A 32 -3.53 -6.15 11.74
C ILE A 32 -3.91 -4.73 11.27
N GLN A 33 -5.20 -4.50 11.10
CA GLN A 33 -5.71 -3.23 10.62
C GLN A 33 -5.62 -2.15 11.70
N LYS A 34 -5.32 -0.92 11.30
CA LYS A 34 -5.29 0.21 12.23
C LYS A 34 -6.70 0.58 12.69
N ASP A 35 -6.85 0.89 13.97
CA ASP A 35 -8.09 1.44 14.52
C ASP A 35 -8.49 2.75 13.83
N TYR A 36 -9.81 2.94 13.74
CA TYR A 36 -10.38 4.21 13.32
C TYR A 36 -10.05 5.30 14.35
N PRO A 37 -10.07 6.58 13.95
CA PRO A 37 -9.92 7.72 14.89
C PRO A 37 -10.99 7.79 15.99
N THR A 38 -12.01 6.93 15.94
CA THR A 38 -13.20 6.91 16.81
C THR A 38 -13.16 5.78 17.84
N ASP A 39 -11.96 5.31 18.25
CA ASP A 39 -11.77 4.18 19.19
C ASP A 39 -12.56 2.92 18.78
N SER A 40 -12.65 2.65 17.48
CA SER A 40 -13.30 1.46 16.94
C SER A 40 -12.38 0.76 15.96
N SER A 41 -12.28 -0.55 16.05
CA SER A 41 -11.47 -1.34 15.12
C SER A 41 -12.26 -1.68 13.85
N PRO A 42 -11.62 -1.67 12.67
CA PRO A 42 -12.28 -2.07 11.44
C PRO A 42 -12.63 -3.57 11.46
N PRO A 43 -13.75 -3.98 10.83
CA PRO A 43 -14.05 -5.40 10.68
C PRO A 43 -12.97 -6.09 9.82
N PRO A 44 -12.78 -7.42 9.98
CA PRO A 44 -11.91 -8.17 9.10
C PRO A 44 -12.36 -8.04 7.66
N ALA A 45 -11.43 -8.14 6.73
CA ALA A 45 -11.79 -7.99 5.33
C ALA A 45 -10.81 -8.63 4.37
N THR A 46 -11.29 -8.92 3.18
CA THR A 46 -10.48 -9.48 2.10
C THR A 46 -10.28 -8.44 1.02
N LEU A 47 -9.04 -8.31 0.55
CA LEU A 47 -8.66 -7.48 -0.58
C LEU A 47 -8.37 -8.39 -1.77
N GLU A 48 -9.14 -8.24 -2.84
CA GLU A 48 -8.75 -8.78 -4.14
C GLU A 48 -7.41 -8.17 -4.55
N LEU A 49 -6.56 -8.98 -5.18
CA LEU A 49 -5.27 -8.57 -5.73
C LEU A 49 -5.39 -8.48 -7.24
N ALA A 50 -4.73 -7.48 -7.83
CA ALA A 50 -4.67 -7.40 -9.28
C ALA A 50 -3.92 -8.63 -9.85
N ASN A 51 -4.27 -9.04 -11.06
CA ASN A 51 -3.71 -10.26 -11.67
C ASN A 51 -2.17 -10.24 -11.80
N ASP A 52 -1.60 -9.07 -12.09
CA ASP A 52 -0.16 -8.85 -12.14
C ASP A 52 0.48 -8.94 -10.75
N VAL A 53 -0.13 -8.35 -9.72
CA VAL A 53 0.30 -8.47 -8.31
C VAL A 53 0.27 -9.94 -7.86
N SER A 54 -0.80 -10.67 -8.18
CA SER A 54 -0.96 -12.09 -7.82
C SER A 54 0.13 -12.97 -8.45
N ARG A 55 0.46 -12.71 -9.72
CA ARG A 55 1.57 -13.39 -10.43
C ARG A 55 2.92 -13.05 -9.82
N LEU A 56 3.17 -11.77 -9.54
CA LEU A 56 4.41 -11.33 -8.90
C LEU A 56 4.58 -11.97 -7.53
N LEU A 57 3.52 -11.99 -6.72
CA LEU A 57 3.52 -12.56 -5.38
C LEU A 57 3.74 -14.07 -5.42
N SER A 58 3.09 -14.78 -6.35
CA SER A 58 3.31 -16.22 -6.54
C SER A 58 4.75 -16.52 -6.96
N SER A 59 5.29 -15.77 -7.92
CA SER A 59 6.69 -15.89 -8.33
C SER A 59 7.65 -15.59 -7.18
N TYR A 60 7.35 -14.60 -6.35
CA TYR A 60 8.12 -14.27 -5.16
C TYR A 60 8.12 -15.43 -4.16
N LEU A 61 6.96 -15.99 -3.83
CA LEU A 61 6.83 -17.09 -2.87
C LEU A 61 7.53 -18.37 -3.34
N THR A 62 7.48 -18.68 -4.65
CA THR A 62 8.20 -19.82 -5.21
C THR A 62 9.72 -19.67 -5.12
N ASN A 63 10.23 -18.44 -5.26
CA ASN A 63 11.66 -18.16 -5.32
C ASN A 63 12.23 -17.55 -4.03
N ARG A 64 11.43 -17.48 -2.95
CA ARG A 64 11.85 -16.82 -1.71
C ARG A 64 13.01 -17.60 -1.09
N TRP A 65 14.02 -16.86 -0.66
CA TRP A 65 15.25 -17.42 -0.10
C TRP A 65 15.10 -17.89 1.35
N LYS A 66 14.00 -17.51 2.01
CA LYS A 66 13.70 -17.82 3.41
C LYS A 66 12.28 -18.30 3.55
N ASP A 67 12.13 -19.42 4.25
CA ASP A 67 10.85 -19.94 4.67
C ASP A 67 10.48 -19.32 6.02
N SER A 68 9.37 -18.58 6.06
CA SER A 68 8.86 -17.89 7.24
C SER A 68 7.35 -17.75 7.16
N ASP A 69 6.71 -17.65 8.32
CA ASP A 69 5.29 -17.33 8.43
C ASP A 69 5.00 -15.94 7.85
N ALA A 70 5.85 -14.96 8.17
CA ALA A 70 5.74 -13.61 7.60
C ALA A 70 5.80 -13.64 6.07
N LEU A 71 4.89 -12.88 5.45
CA LEU A 71 4.85 -12.74 4.00
C LEU A 71 6.13 -12.08 3.47
N PHE A 72 6.69 -11.15 4.24
CA PHE A 72 7.93 -10.45 3.91
C PHE A 72 8.97 -10.58 5.04
N PRO A 73 9.87 -11.58 4.99
CA PRO A 73 11.01 -11.66 5.89
C PRO A 73 12.09 -10.64 5.56
N SER A 74 13.00 -10.41 6.51
CA SER A 74 14.24 -9.67 6.28
C SER A 74 15.46 -10.60 6.34
N ARG A 75 16.65 -10.11 5.94
CA ARG A 75 17.88 -10.92 5.98
C ARG A 75 18.27 -11.34 7.40
N SER A 76 17.95 -10.52 8.38
CA SER A 76 18.37 -10.67 9.78
C SER A 76 17.24 -11.08 10.73
N SER A 77 15.99 -11.17 10.26
CA SER A 77 14.83 -11.49 11.09
C SER A 77 13.76 -12.22 10.27
N ASP A 78 12.83 -12.88 10.95
CA ASP A 78 11.72 -13.60 10.31
C ASP A 78 10.70 -12.65 9.69
N ARG A 79 10.73 -11.37 10.04
CA ARG A 79 9.81 -10.33 9.56
C ARG A 79 10.54 -9.04 9.19
N ILE A 80 10.04 -8.32 8.20
CA ILE A 80 10.49 -6.97 7.86
C ILE A 80 9.84 -5.96 8.81
N THR A 81 10.60 -4.95 9.23
CA THR A 81 10.06 -3.85 10.04
C THR A 81 9.53 -2.73 9.15
N THR A 82 8.65 -1.88 9.68
CA THR A 82 8.23 -0.62 9.05
C THR A 82 9.41 0.19 8.49
N GLU A 83 10.51 0.30 9.25
CA GLU A 83 11.71 1.04 8.81
C GLU A 83 12.49 0.27 7.73
N GLY A 84 12.48 -1.07 7.77
CA GLY A 84 13.00 -1.91 6.70
C GLY A 84 12.27 -1.66 5.38
N VAL A 85 10.93 -1.63 5.40
CA VAL A 85 10.11 -1.30 4.21
C VAL A 85 10.44 0.09 3.71
N ARG A 86 10.55 1.09 4.60
CA ARG A 86 10.90 2.47 4.25
C ARG A 86 12.25 2.54 3.54
N ASN A 87 13.26 1.87 4.09
CA ASN A 87 14.61 1.86 3.54
C ASN A 87 14.69 1.18 2.17
N VAL A 88 13.98 0.07 1.98
CA VAL A 88 13.89 -0.61 0.67
C VAL A 88 13.26 0.31 -0.37
N VAL A 89 12.10 0.92 -0.06
CA VAL A 89 11.42 1.83 -0.98
C VAL A 89 12.28 3.02 -1.34
N LYS A 90 12.91 3.66 -0.34
CA LYS A 90 13.80 4.79 -0.55
C LYS A 90 14.98 4.43 -1.45
N LYS A 91 15.64 3.30 -1.17
CA LYS A 91 16.78 2.82 -1.94
C LYS A 91 16.41 2.57 -3.40
N LEU A 92 15.31 1.84 -3.64
CA LEU A 92 14.83 1.56 -4.99
C LEU A 92 14.44 2.82 -5.74
N ALA A 93 13.81 3.79 -5.07
CA ALA A 93 13.48 5.07 -5.68
C ALA A 93 14.73 5.86 -6.09
N THR A 94 15.74 5.93 -5.23
CA THR A 94 17.04 6.57 -5.55
C THR A 94 17.72 5.87 -6.73
N GLU A 95 17.82 4.55 -6.73
CA GLU A 95 18.46 3.78 -7.81
C GLU A 95 17.72 3.95 -9.15
N ALA A 96 16.38 4.01 -9.12
CA ALA A 96 15.55 4.20 -10.31
C ALA A 96 15.35 5.69 -10.70
N GLY A 97 15.88 6.64 -9.92
CA GLY A 97 15.66 8.08 -10.13
C GLY A 97 14.19 8.52 -10.03
N VAL A 98 13.36 7.77 -9.29
CA VAL A 98 11.93 8.06 -9.15
C VAL A 98 11.73 9.22 -8.20
N ARG A 99 11.26 10.35 -8.72
CA ARG A 99 10.96 11.55 -7.94
C ARG A 99 9.47 11.62 -7.57
N PRO A 100 9.11 12.04 -6.35
CA PRO A 100 7.71 12.27 -5.99
C PRO A 100 7.23 13.65 -6.45
N TYR A 101 5.91 13.83 -6.55
CA TYR A 101 5.32 15.17 -6.65
C TYR A 101 5.16 15.76 -5.24
N LEU A 102 5.44 17.05 -5.11
CA LEU A 102 5.20 17.83 -3.90
C LEU A 102 3.83 18.53 -3.99
N LEU A 103 3.35 19.04 -2.86
CA LEU A 103 2.04 19.71 -2.76
C LEU A 103 1.92 20.96 -3.63
N ASP A 104 3.06 21.61 -3.91
CA ASP A 104 3.14 22.78 -4.79
C ASP A 104 3.21 22.41 -6.29
N GLY A 105 3.06 21.12 -6.63
CA GLY A 105 3.12 20.60 -7.99
C GLY A 105 4.55 20.39 -8.51
N SER A 106 5.58 20.76 -7.75
CA SER A 106 6.97 20.53 -8.12
C SER A 106 7.40 19.08 -7.89
N ARG A 107 8.63 18.75 -8.27
CA ARG A 107 9.22 17.41 -8.09
C ARG A 107 10.16 17.44 -6.90
N GLY A 108 10.01 16.48 -6.00
CA GLY A 108 10.96 16.24 -4.92
C GLY A 108 12.16 15.42 -5.38
N GLU A 109 13.03 15.09 -4.43
CA GLU A 109 14.16 14.19 -4.63
C GLU A 109 13.77 12.72 -4.39
N PRO A 110 14.45 11.77 -5.04
CA PRO A 110 14.14 10.34 -4.89
C PRO A 110 14.16 9.83 -3.45
N GLU A 111 15.02 10.40 -2.60
CA GLU A 111 15.15 10.08 -1.19
C GLU A 111 13.88 10.42 -0.38
N GLN A 112 12.99 11.24 -0.94
CA GLN A 112 11.72 11.66 -0.35
C GLN A 112 10.57 10.70 -0.70
N VAL A 113 10.81 9.67 -1.53
CA VAL A 113 9.82 8.62 -1.78
C VAL A 113 9.70 7.73 -0.54
N THR A 114 8.49 7.67 0.00
CA THR A 114 8.12 6.80 1.12
C THR A 114 7.00 5.86 0.71
N PRO A 115 6.73 4.78 1.46
CA PRO A 115 5.55 3.94 1.23
C PRO A 115 4.25 4.76 1.24
N HIS A 116 4.17 5.80 2.07
CA HIS A 116 3.02 6.71 2.08
C HIS A 116 2.90 7.52 0.77
N THR A 117 4.03 7.99 0.22
CA THR A 117 4.08 8.68 -1.08
C THR A 117 3.60 7.78 -2.23
N LEU A 118 3.98 6.50 -2.22
CA LEU A 118 3.51 5.51 -3.20
C LEU A 118 2.00 5.28 -3.07
N ARG A 119 1.49 5.13 -1.84
CA ARG A 119 0.05 4.97 -1.59
C ARG A 119 -0.75 6.16 -2.12
N HIS A 120 -0.28 7.39 -1.87
CA HIS A 120 -0.89 8.61 -2.40
C HIS A 120 -0.85 8.67 -3.92
N SER A 121 0.23 8.21 -4.55
CA SER A 121 0.35 8.22 -6.01
C SER A 121 -0.63 7.23 -6.66
N VAL A 122 -0.86 6.07 -6.02
CA VAL A 122 -1.87 5.10 -6.46
C VAL A 122 -3.28 5.67 -6.28
N ALA A 123 -3.57 6.30 -5.14
CA ALA A 123 -4.83 6.98 -4.89
C ALA A 123 -5.13 8.05 -5.95
N TYR A 124 -4.16 8.91 -6.24
CA TYR A 124 -4.27 9.95 -7.27
C TYR A 124 -4.56 9.38 -8.66
N ARG A 125 -3.82 8.35 -9.08
CA ARG A 125 -4.05 7.69 -10.37
C ARG A 125 -5.48 7.13 -10.46
N MET A 126 -5.99 6.54 -9.38
CA MET A 126 -7.35 6.01 -9.35
C MET A 126 -8.43 7.10 -9.42
N THR A 127 -8.19 8.28 -8.84
CA THR A 127 -9.13 9.42 -8.87
C THR A 127 -9.07 10.24 -10.15
N THR A 128 -7.95 10.21 -10.88
CA THR A 128 -7.67 11.17 -11.97
C THR A 128 -7.49 10.51 -13.33
N ALA A 129 -7.06 9.25 -13.39
CA ALA A 129 -6.74 8.58 -14.66
C ALA A 129 -7.71 7.45 -15.05
N GLU A 130 -8.59 7.00 -14.14
CA GLU A 130 -9.59 5.97 -14.46
C GLU A 130 -10.98 6.61 -14.51
N ASP A 131 -11.50 6.82 -15.72
CA ASP A 131 -12.88 7.25 -15.93
C ASP A 131 -13.83 6.23 -15.28
N GLY A 132 -14.61 6.67 -14.30
CA GLY A 132 -15.70 5.89 -13.70
C GLY A 132 -15.48 5.33 -12.29
N ASN A 133 -14.36 5.62 -11.61
CA ASN A 133 -14.26 5.29 -10.17
C ASN A 133 -15.06 6.30 -9.34
N GLU A 134 -16.15 5.87 -8.73
CA GLU A 134 -16.84 6.69 -7.73
C GLU A 134 -15.94 6.83 -6.48
N LEU A 135 -16.05 7.94 -5.75
CA LEU A 135 -15.35 8.18 -4.47
C LEU A 135 -15.51 7.02 -3.47
N TYR A 136 -16.56 6.22 -3.61
CA TYR A 136 -16.83 5.00 -2.85
C TYR A 136 -15.76 3.91 -3.07
N ASP A 137 -15.35 3.67 -4.31
CA ASP A 137 -14.39 2.62 -4.68
C ASP A 137 -12.99 2.95 -4.17
N VAL A 138 -12.60 4.23 -4.28
CA VAL A 138 -11.33 4.75 -3.76
C VAL A 138 -11.25 4.57 -2.24
N ARG A 139 -12.35 4.82 -1.52
CA ARG A 139 -12.41 4.69 -0.06
C ARG A 139 -12.28 3.24 0.41
N ASN A 140 -13.00 2.31 -0.22
CA ASN A 140 -12.96 0.88 0.15
C ASN A 140 -11.57 0.28 -0.08
N ARG A 141 -10.89 0.79 -1.10
CA ARG A 141 -9.59 0.33 -1.59
C ARG A 141 -8.39 0.87 -0.83
N LEU A 142 -8.53 2.08 -0.30
CA LEU A 142 -7.52 2.75 0.53
C LEU A 142 -7.83 2.66 2.04
N ARG A 143 -8.93 2.01 2.44
CA ARG A 143 -9.32 1.69 3.84
C ARG A 143 -8.99 2.82 4.83
N HIS A 144 -9.50 4.03 4.56
CA HIS A 144 -8.93 5.28 5.08
C HIS A 144 -8.93 5.48 6.61
N ARG A 145 -7.74 5.73 7.16
CA ARG A 145 -7.49 6.65 8.31
C ARG A 145 -7.00 8.05 7.87
N SER A 146 -6.60 8.25 6.61
CA SER A 146 -5.90 9.47 6.15
C SER A 146 -6.62 10.21 5.02
N ILE A 147 -7.95 10.25 5.06
CA ILE A 147 -8.70 11.16 4.18
C ILE A 147 -8.45 12.62 4.59
N THR A 148 -8.10 12.88 5.86
CA THR A 148 -7.92 14.25 6.37
C THR A 148 -6.83 15.03 5.64
N THR A 149 -5.77 14.37 5.14
CA THR A 149 -4.74 15.04 4.33
C THR A 149 -5.06 15.01 2.83
N THR A 150 -5.80 14.01 2.37
CA THR A 150 -6.08 13.81 0.94
C THR A 150 -7.24 14.70 0.48
N GLU A 151 -8.31 14.82 1.25
CA GLU A 151 -9.42 15.73 0.93
C GLU A 151 -9.01 17.20 1.01
N GLN A 152 -8.19 17.61 1.99
CA GLN A 152 -7.75 19.00 2.12
C GLN A 152 -6.74 19.42 1.03
N VAL A 153 -5.91 18.50 0.54
CA VAL A 153 -4.91 18.80 -0.49
C VAL A 153 -5.52 18.80 -1.88
N TYR A 154 -6.42 17.86 -2.20
CA TYR A 154 -6.93 17.72 -3.56
C TYR A 154 -8.09 18.65 -3.91
N ASP A 155 -8.82 19.18 -2.92
CA ASP A 155 -9.79 20.26 -3.17
C ASP A 155 -9.10 21.54 -3.69
N HIS A 156 -7.80 21.70 -3.44
CA HIS A 156 -7.00 22.81 -3.93
C HIS A 156 -6.45 22.63 -5.36
N ILE A 157 -6.33 21.38 -5.85
CA ILE A 157 -5.75 21.06 -7.17
C ILE A 157 -6.80 21.08 -8.30
N ARG A 158 -8.09 21.20 -7.96
CA ARG A 158 -9.23 21.23 -8.92
C ARG A 158 -9.75 22.62 -9.31
N ARG A 159 -8.86 23.62 -9.46
CA ARG A 159 -9.22 24.90 -10.10
C ARG A 159 -8.19 25.34 -11.15
N ARG A 160 -8.40 24.90 -12.40
CA ARG A 160 -8.65 25.81 -13.53
C ARG A 160 -9.34 25.08 -14.67
#